data_AF-U1JVG2-F1
#
_entry.id   AF-U1JVG2-F1
#
_cell.length_a   1.000
_cell.length_b   1.000
_cell.length_c   1.000
_cell.angle_alpha   90.00
_cell.angle_beta   90.00
_cell.angle_gamma   90.00
#
_symmetry.space_group_name_H-M   'P 1'
#
loop_
_entity.id
_entity.type
_entity.pdbx_description
1 polymer ?
#
loop_
_entity_poly.entity_id
_entity_poly.type
_entity_poly.pdbx_seq_one_letter_code
_entity_poly.pdbx_strand_id
1 'polypeptide(L)' 'GIGPIIASAFSASIDKGQAFKSAKDFSVWLGLTPRQYASGETNRLGTITKRGDGYLRKQLIHGARTVVNHAHKKD' A
#
# COMPACT_ATOMS: atom_id res chain seq x y z
N GLY A 1 -3.13 -2.93 -13.41
CA GLY A 1 -2.35 -4.12 -13.01
C GLY A 1 -0.96 -3.72 -12.60
N ILE A 2 -0.06 -4.70 -12.46
CA ILE A 2 1.37 -4.49 -12.24
C ILE A 2 2.08 -4.67 -13.58
N GLY A 3 2.80 -3.65 -14.04
CA GLY A 3 3.60 -3.67 -15.27
C GLY A 3 5.09 -3.45 -14.97
N PRO A 4 5.96 -3.40 -16.00
CA PRO A 4 7.42 -3.36 -15.84
C PRO A 4 7.93 -2.21 -14.95
N ILE A 5 7.31 -1.04 -15.03
CA ILE A 5 7.67 0.14 -14.21
C ILE A 5 7.34 -0.12 -12.73
N ILE A 6 6.16 -0.67 -12.45
CA ILE A 6 5.72 -0.96 -11.08
C ILE A 6 6.53 -2.14 -10.49
N ALA A 7 6.82 -3.14 -11.32
CA ALA A 7 7.62 -4.31 -10.91
C ALA A 7 9.07 -3.93 -10.59
N SER A 8 9.70 -3.10 -11.42
CA SER A 8 11.06 -2.59 -11.16
C SER A 8 11.12 -1.72 -9.91
N ALA A 9 10.17 -0.80 -9.73
CA ALA A 9 10.08 -0.02 -8.50
C ALA A 9 9.85 -0.88 -7.26
N PHE A 10 8.99 -1.90 -7.35
CA PHE A 10 8.74 -2.83 -6.25
C PHE A 10 10.01 -3.61 -5.87
N SER A 11 10.71 -4.17 -6.85
CA SER A 11 11.97 -4.90 -6.64
C SER A 11 13.07 -4.00 -6.08
N ALA A 12 13.18 -2.75 -6.55
CA ALA A 12 14.18 -1.80 -6.08
C ALA A 12 13.94 -1.37 -4.63
N SER A 13 12.67 -1.22 -4.22
CA SER A 13 12.33 -0.75 -2.87
C SER A 13 12.30 -1.85 -1.80
N ILE A 14 12.02 -3.11 -2.17
CA ILE A 14 11.68 -4.19 -1.21
C ILE A 14 12.56 -5.44 -1.41
N ASP A 15 13.36 -5.50 -2.48
CA ASP A 15 14.12 -6.68 -2.88
C ASP A 15 13.24 -7.95 -2.85
N LYS A 16 13.55 -8.94 -2.00
CA LYS A 16 12.80 -10.20 -1.89
C LYS A 16 11.56 -10.16 -0.98
N GLY A 17 11.25 -9.03 -0.33
CA GLY A 17 10.06 -8.90 0.52
C GLY A 17 10.04 -9.73 1.81
N GLN A 18 11.15 -10.41 2.12
CA GLN A 18 11.30 -11.24 3.33
C GLN A 18 11.26 -10.42 4.63
N ALA A 19 11.33 -9.09 4.53
CA ALA A 19 11.19 -8.17 5.65
C ALA A 19 9.77 -8.12 6.25
N PHE A 20 8.76 -8.63 5.56
CA PHE A 20 7.36 -8.57 6.00
C PHE A 20 6.81 -9.97 6.31
N LYS A 21 6.23 -10.13 7.51
CA LYS A 21 5.59 -11.40 7.90
C LYS A 21 4.23 -11.59 7.25
N SER A 22 3.59 -10.49 6.84
CA SER A 22 2.27 -10.50 6.22
C SER A 22 2.08 -9.32 5.26
N ALA A 23 1.09 -9.43 4.37
CA ALA A 23 0.65 -8.31 3.52
C ALA A 23 0.17 -7.10 4.35
N LYS A 24 -0.34 -7.34 5.57
CA LYS A 24 -0.73 -6.27 6.48
C LYS A 24 0.50 -5.47 6.93
N ASP A 25 1.58 -6.14 7.32
CA ASP A 25 2.83 -5.46 7.72
C ASP A 25 3.40 -4.65 6.57
N PHE A 26 3.35 -5.20 5.35
CA PHE A 26 3.71 -4.48 4.14
C PHE A 26 2.86 -3.21 3.95
N SER A 27 1.54 -3.31 4.12
CA SER A 27 0.64 -2.16 3.97
C SER A 27 0.85 -1.08 5.04
N VAL A 28 1.28 -1.45 6.25
CA VAL A 28 1.69 -0.49 7.30
C VAL A 28 2.98 0.22 6.89
N TRP A 29 3.99 -0.53 6.45
CA TRP A 29 5.27 0.04 6.01
C TRP A 29 5.10 1.00 4.82
N LEU A 30 4.27 0.64 3.86
CA LEU A 30 3.93 1.46 2.70
C LEU A 30 3.02 2.67 3.05
N GLY A 31 2.54 2.74 4.29
CA GLY A 31 1.69 3.82 4.79
C GLY A 31 0.29 3.83 4.19
N LEU A 32 -0.25 2.65 3.87
CA LEU A 32 -1.62 2.46 3.38
C LEU A 32 -2.65 2.31 4.51
N THR A 33 -2.20 2.19 5.76
CA THR A 33 -3.08 2.04 6.92
C THR A 33 -3.52 3.40 7.50
N PRO A 34 -4.69 3.47 8.14
CA PRO A 34 -5.12 4.64 8.88
C PRO A 34 -4.17 4.97 10.04
N ARG A 35 -4.01 6.25 10.36
CA ARG A 35 -3.27 6.68 11.54
C ARG A 35 -4.10 6.40 12.79
N GLN A 36 -3.52 5.70 13.76
CA GLN A 36 -4.16 5.45 15.04
C GLN A 36 -3.83 6.56 16.03
N TYR A 37 -4.85 7.11 16.68
CA TYR A 37 -4.73 8.02 17.83
C TYR A 37 -5.38 7.33 19.02
N ALA A 38 -4.55 6.85 19.94
CA ALA A 38 -5.01 6.19 21.16
C ALA A 38 -4.44 6.92 22.39
N SER A 39 -5.32 7.39 23.25
CA SER A 39 -5.06 7.74 24.65
C SER A 39 -5.82 6.73 25.54
N GLY A 40 -5.48 6.62 26.83
CA GLY A 40 -6.16 5.67 27.73
C GLY A 40 -7.68 5.77 27.77
N GLU A 41 -8.24 6.92 27.37
CA GLU A 41 -9.68 7.21 27.36
C GLU A 41 -10.30 7.16 25.95
N THR A 42 -9.50 7.30 24.88
CA THR A 42 -10.02 7.42 23.51
C THR A 42 -9.18 6.64 22.51
N ASN A 43 -9.83 5.91 21.60
CA ASN A 43 -9.16 5.27 20.48
C ASN A 43 -9.90 5.63 19.19
N ARG A 44 -9.22 6.32 18.27
CA ARG A 44 -9.78 6.75 16.99
C ARG A 44 -8.81 6.54 15.83
N LEU A 45 -9.36 6.19 14.67
CA LEU A 45 -8.64 6.10 13.41
C LEU A 45 -8.80 7.40 12.63
N GLY A 46 -7.68 7.97 12.17
CA GLY A 46 -7.62 9.15 11.33
C GLY A 46 -7.44 8.82 9.85
N THR A 47 -6.84 9.74 9.11
CA THR A 47 -6.54 9.56 7.69
C THR A 47 -5.45 8.50 7.45
N ILE A 48 -5.32 8.05 6.19
CA ILE A 48 -4.23 7.18 5.76
C ILE A 48 -2.89 7.84 6.12
N THR A 49 -2.01 7.08 6.76
CA THR A 49 -0.74 7.59 7.30
C THR A 49 0.18 8.20 6.24
N LYS A 50 0.16 7.66 5.01
CA LYS A 50 1.01 8.07 3.87
C LYS A 50 2.53 8.01 4.18
N ARG A 51 2.91 7.30 5.25
CA ARG A 51 4.31 7.06 5.64
C ARG A 51 5.00 6.10 4.65
N GLY A 52 6.32 5.98 4.73
CA GLY A 52 7.10 5.11 3.85
C GLY A 52 7.30 5.66 2.44
N ASP A 53 7.52 4.76 1.49
CA ASP A 53 7.84 5.09 0.10
C ASP A 53 6.61 5.63 -0.65
N GLY A 54 6.59 6.95 -0.86
CA GLY A 54 5.52 7.64 -1.58
C GLY A 54 5.46 7.31 -3.07
N TYR A 55 6.60 7.00 -3.69
CA TYR A 55 6.69 6.70 -5.13
C TYR A 55 6.12 5.30 -5.41
N LEU A 56 6.56 4.30 -4.66
CA LEU A 56 6.04 2.95 -4.76
C LEU A 56 4.55 2.90 -4.40
N ARG A 57 4.13 3.60 -3.35
CA ARG A 57 2.72 3.70 -2.96
C ARG A 57 1.87 4.25 -4.10
N LYS A 58 2.31 5.33 -4.75
CA LYS A 58 1.58 5.95 -5.87
C LYS A 58 1.39 4.96 -7.01
N GLN A 59 2.46 4.27 -7.39
CA GLN A 59 2.43 3.27 -8.46
C GLN A 59 1.48 2.12 -8.16
N LEU A 60 1.57 1.55 -6.95
CA LEU A 60 0.69 0.45 -6.53
C LEU A 60 -0.78 0.90 -6.47
N ILE A 61 -1.08 2.12 -5.99
CA ILE A 61 -2.45 2.66 -5.98
C ILE A 61 -3.01 2.82 -7.40
N HIS A 62 -2.23 3.38 -8.34
CA HIS A 62 -2.67 3.48 -9.74
C HIS A 62 -2.83 2.10 -10.39
N GLY A 63 -1.89 1.19 -10.13
CA GLY A 63 -1.96 -0.20 -10.57
C GLY A 63 -3.21 -0.92 -10.07
N ALA A 64 -3.58 -0.74 -8.79
CA ALA A 64 -4.78 -1.31 -8.19
C ALA A 64 -6.06 -0.68 -8.77
N ARG A 65 -6.11 0.66 -8.90
CA ARG A 65 -7.26 1.37 -9.48
C ARG A 65 -7.58 0.87 -10.90
N THR A 66 -6.56 0.64 -11.72
CA THR A 66 -6.78 0.10 -13.07
C THR A 66 -7.34 -1.33 -13.04
N VAL A 67 -6.91 -2.19 -12.10
CA VAL A 67 -7.49 -3.54 -11.95
C VAL A 67 -8.96 -3.43 -11.56
N VAL A 68 -9.30 -2.65 -10.53
CA VAL A 68 -10.68 -2.47 -10.08
C VAL A 68 -11.57 -1.96 -11.22
N ASN A 69 -11.09 -0.95 -11.97
CA ASN A 69 -11.84 -0.38 -13.09
C ASN A 69 -12.08 -1.36 -14.26
N HIS A 70 -11.16 -2.30 -14.49
CA HIS A 70 -11.33 -3.32 -15.55
C HIS A 70 -12.08 -4.55 -15.06
N ALA A 71 -12.01 -4.87 -13.77
CA ALA A 71 -12.74 -5.99 -13.18
C ALA A 71 -14.26 -5.82 -13.34
N HIS A 72 -14.77 -4.60 -13.15
CA HIS A 72 -16.18 -4.26 -13.36
C HIS A 72 -16.64 -4.31 -14.83
N LYS A 73 -15.72 -4.42 -15.79
CA LYS A 73 -16.03 -4.50 -17.23
C LYS A 73 -15.95 -5.93 -17.77
N LYS A 74 -15.65 -6.90 -16.90
CA LYS A 74 -15.44 -8.30 -17.25
C LYS A 74 -16.68 -9.17 -17.00
N ASP A 75 -17.79 -8.53 -16.65
CA ASP A 75 -19.16 -9.08 -16.66
C ASP A 75 -19.83 -8.73 -18.00
#